data_AF-A0AA96FE33-F1
#
_entry.id   AF-A0AA96FE33-F1
#
_cell.length_a   1.000
_cell.length_b   1.000
_cell.length_c   1.000
_cell.angle_alpha   90.00
_cell.angle_beta   90.00
_cell.angle_gamma   90.00
#
_symmetry.space_group_name_H-M   'P 1'
#
loop_
_entity.id
_entity.type
_entity.pdbx_description
1 polymer ?
#
loop_
_entity_poly.entity_id
_entity_poly.type
_entity_poly.pdbx_seq_one_letter_code
_entity_poly.pdbx_strand_id
1 'polypeptide(L)'
;MRSRVLRPVLILLLALAAMLPASAASAHTSLVGTDPADGSTVSDLTQVSLEFTGEVLDLGTTLALVQGDQRIELDPTFPSATTVMAEVPALANGDWSLMYRVVAQDGHPLEGQVDFTVEGAAPSASASASPSTSPTASPTASASASEPTSDAASPSPSSSVTSEASEAPAGGGWARLGGVAVLLAAATVAILWLRRRGGDGPHGPASQD
;
A
#
# COMPACT_ATOMS: atom_id res chain seq x y z
N MET A 1 24.92 -39.78 -27.93
CA MET A 1 23.44 -39.68 -27.97
C MET A 1 22.81 -38.88 -26.81
N ARG A 2 23.51 -38.62 -25.69
CA ARG A 2 22.95 -37.91 -24.51
C ARG A 2 22.71 -36.39 -24.69
N SER A 3 23.39 -35.73 -25.63
CA SER A 3 23.28 -34.28 -25.88
C SER A 3 22.09 -33.86 -26.75
N ARG A 4 21.47 -34.79 -27.48
CA ARG A 4 20.36 -34.48 -28.41
C ARG A 4 19.02 -34.30 -27.70
N VAL A 5 18.87 -34.88 -26.50
CA VAL A 5 17.65 -34.79 -25.68
C VAL A 5 17.73 -33.69 -24.63
N LEU A 6 18.94 -33.25 -24.27
CA LEU A 6 19.16 -32.20 -23.28
C LEU A 6 18.63 -30.84 -23.74
N ARG A 7 18.78 -30.55 -25.04
CA ARG A 7 18.41 -29.28 -25.68
C ARG A 7 16.89 -29.01 -25.67
N PRO A 8 16.01 -29.94 -26.05
CA PRO A 8 14.56 -29.72 -25.95
C PRO A 8 14.07 -29.68 -24.50
N VAL A 9 14.68 -30.43 -23.58
CA VAL A 9 14.34 -30.38 -22.14
C VAL A 9 14.69 -29.01 -21.55
N LEU A 10 15.84 -28.44 -21.91
CA LEU A 10 16.24 -27.10 -21.48
C LEU A 10 15.29 -26.02 -22.01
N ILE A 11 14.87 -26.11 -23.28
CA ILE A 11 13.91 -25.17 -23.88
C ILE A 11 12.56 -25.26 -23.17
N LEU A 12 12.09 -26.48 -22.86
CA LEU A 12 10.84 -26.67 -22.12
C LEU A 12 10.92 -26.09 -20.71
N LEU A 13 12.02 -26.30 -19.99
CA LEU A 13 12.22 -25.73 -18.66
C LEU A 13 12.27 -24.20 -18.69
N LEU A 14 12.93 -23.61 -19.69
CA LEU A 14 12.99 -22.15 -19.83
C LEU A 14 11.62 -21.55 -20.18
N ALA A 15 10.85 -22.23 -21.03
CA ALA A 15 9.48 -21.83 -21.35
C ALA A 15 8.54 -21.94 -20.14
N LEU A 16 8.72 -22.97 -19.30
CA LEU A 16 7.96 -23.14 -18.08
C LEU A 16 8.36 -22.10 -17.02
N ALA A 17 9.65 -21.76 -16.94
CA ALA A 17 10.16 -20.69 -16.09
C ALA A 17 9.61 -19.30 -16.49
N ALA A 18 9.47 -19.03 -17.79
CA ALA A 18 8.89 -17.79 -18.31
C ALA A 18 7.37 -17.66 -18.09
N MET A 19 6.69 -18.77 -17.79
CA MET A 19 5.27 -18.79 -17.41
C MET A 19 5.05 -18.54 -15.92
N LEU A 20 6.11 -18.51 -15.09
CA LEU A 20 5.95 -18.06 -13.70
C LEU A 20 5.49 -16.59 -13.72
N PRO A 21 4.46 -16.23 -12.95
CA PRO A 21 4.03 -14.84 -12.85
C PRO A 21 5.19 -13.99 -12.35
N ALA A 22 5.60 -13.00 -13.13
CA ALA A 22 6.42 -11.92 -12.62
C ALA A 22 5.57 -11.19 -11.58
N SER A 23 6.02 -11.15 -10.32
CA SER A 23 5.40 -10.29 -9.31
C SER A 23 5.39 -8.87 -9.86
N ALA A 24 4.22 -8.23 -9.90
CA ALA A 24 4.14 -6.83 -10.26
C ALA A 24 4.99 -6.04 -9.26
N ALA A 25 6.11 -5.48 -9.72
CA ALA A 25 6.87 -4.54 -8.91
C ALA A 25 6.00 -3.29 -8.77
N SER A 26 5.55 -2.98 -7.55
CA SER A 26 4.81 -1.74 -7.29
C SER A 26 5.80 -0.59 -7.38
N ALA A 27 5.84 0.10 -8.54
CA ALA A 27 6.65 1.29 -8.72
C ALA A 27 6.07 2.50 -7.96
N HIS A 28 4.76 2.49 -7.66
CA HIS A 28 4.12 3.57 -6.94
C HIS A 28 4.35 3.44 -5.43
N THR A 29 5.22 4.30 -4.92
CA THR A 29 5.41 4.55 -3.48
C THR A 29 4.44 5.64 -3.02
N SER A 30 3.87 5.49 -1.83
CA SER A 30 3.02 6.48 -1.17
C SER A 30 3.30 6.50 0.34
N LEU A 31 3.06 7.63 0.99
CA LEU A 31 3.13 7.72 2.45
C LEU A 31 2.00 6.88 3.07
N VAL A 32 2.34 6.04 4.04
CA VAL A 32 1.42 5.15 4.78
C VAL A 32 1.05 5.76 6.11
N GLY A 33 2.03 6.33 6.81
CA GLY A 33 1.86 6.88 8.13
C GLY A 33 3.08 7.63 8.60
N THR A 34 2.89 8.40 9.67
CA THR A 34 3.91 9.23 10.28
C THR A 34 3.81 9.14 11.79
N ASP A 35 4.94 9.32 12.46
CA ASP A 35 5.02 9.55 13.89
C ASP A 35 5.91 10.78 14.11
N PRO A 36 5.37 11.90 14.63
CA PRO A 36 3.99 12.13 15.03
C PRO A 36 2.97 11.97 13.88
N ALA A 37 1.75 11.58 14.24
CA ALA A 37 0.65 11.58 13.28
C ALA A 37 0.23 13.01 12.93
N ASP A 38 -0.29 13.22 11.73
CA ASP A 38 -0.79 14.53 11.31
C ASP A 38 -1.92 15.03 12.21
N GLY A 39 -1.83 16.29 12.65
CA GLY A 39 -2.69 16.94 13.63
C GLY A 39 -2.55 16.45 15.07
N SER A 40 -1.56 15.60 15.39
CA SER A 40 -1.40 15.06 16.74
C SER A 40 -0.73 16.05 17.70
N THR A 41 -0.98 15.85 19.00
CA THR A 41 -0.27 16.56 20.07
C THR A 41 0.68 15.59 20.76
N VAL A 42 1.94 15.96 20.88
CA VAL A 42 3.01 15.11 21.43
C VAL A 42 3.78 15.84 22.53
N SER A 43 4.25 15.07 23.50
CA SER A 43 5.14 15.53 24.57
C SER A 43 6.48 14.81 24.46
N ASP A 44 7.58 15.53 24.70
CA ASP A 44 8.94 14.98 24.70
C ASP A 44 9.33 14.27 23.39
N LEU A 45 9.03 14.90 22.24
CA LEU A 45 9.37 14.36 20.92
C LEU A 45 10.90 14.31 20.74
N THR A 46 11.45 13.09 20.58
CA THR A 46 12.88 12.87 20.36
C THR A 46 13.21 12.42 18.94
N GLN A 47 12.21 12.08 18.15
CA GLN A 47 12.39 11.51 16.81
C GLN A 47 11.12 11.66 15.98
N VAL A 48 11.29 11.75 14.66
CA VAL A 48 10.20 11.63 13.69
C VAL A 48 10.39 10.38 12.83
N SER A 49 9.30 9.81 12.33
CA SER A 49 9.31 8.71 11.36
C SER A 49 8.25 8.89 10.28
N LEU A 50 8.59 8.44 9.07
CA LEU A 50 7.70 8.35 7.92
C LEU A 50 7.77 6.94 7.35
N GLU A 51 6.63 6.29 7.19
CA GLU A 51 6.50 4.97 6.60
C GLU A 51 5.87 5.06 5.21
N PHE A 52 6.42 4.32 4.25
CA PHE A 52 5.99 4.32 2.87
C PHE A 52 5.58 2.91 2.41
N THR A 53 4.73 2.83 1.38
CA THR A 53 4.30 1.54 0.80
C THR A 53 5.40 0.85 -0.01
N GLY A 54 6.41 1.61 -0.41
CA GLY A 54 7.50 1.18 -1.28
C GLY A 54 8.83 1.74 -0.82
N GLU A 55 9.89 1.20 -1.39
CA GLU A 55 11.25 1.57 -1.03
C GLU A 55 11.57 3.01 -1.44
N VAL A 56 12.39 3.67 -0.61
CA VAL A 56 12.87 5.04 -0.83
C VAL A 56 14.40 5.09 -0.87
N LEU A 57 14.91 6.06 -1.62
CA LEU A 57 16.33 6.33 -1.79
C LEU A 57 16.81 7.36 -0.76
N ASP A 58 18.01 7.14 -0.25
CA ASP A 58 18.72 8.14 0.55
C ASP A 58 19.00 9.41 -0.27
N LEU A 59 19.44 9.24 -1.51
CA LEU A 59 19.78 10.35 -2.40
C LEU A 59 18.59 11.29 -2.64
N GLY A 60 18.72 12.53 -2.18
CA GLY A 60 17.72 13.57 -2.36
C GLY A 60 16.60 13.56 -1.31
N THR A 61 16.71 12.72 -0.28
CA THR A 61 15.81 12.77 0.88
C THR A 61 16.22 13.91 1.81
N THR A 62 15.25 14.71 2.25
CA THR A 62 15.45 15.82 3.19
C THR A 62 14.27 15.88 4.16
N LEU A 63 14.56 16.16 5.43
CA LEU A 63 13.57 16.40 6.48
C LEU A 63 13.88 17.72 7.17
N ALA A 64 12.85 18.51 7.45
CA ALA A 64 13.01 19.74 8.22
C ALA A 64 11.78 20.02 9.09
N LEU A 65 12.01 20.52 10.30
CA LEU A 65 10.98 21.05 11.18
C LEU A 65 10.86 22.56 11.00
N VAL A 66 9.63 23.06 10.94
CA VAL A 66 9.32 24.48 10.77
C VAL A 66 8.34 24.94 11.84
N GLN A 67 8.62 26.10 12.44
CA GLN A 67 7.72 26.83 13.33
C GLN A 67 7.89 28.34 13.09
N GLY A 68 6.89 28.99 12.49
CA GLY A 68 7.02 30.39 12.07
C GLY A 68 8.20 30.59 11.11
N ASP A 69 9.12 31.50 11.44
CA ASP A 69 10.35 31.75 10.66
C ASP A 69 11.49 30.78 11.01
N GLN A 70 11.33 29.94 12.03
CA GLN A 70 12.33 28.97 12.44
C GLN A 70 12.27 27.73 11.55
N ARG A 71 13.43 27.31 11.02
CA ARG A 71 13.61 26.08 10.26
C ARG A 71 14.80 25.30 10.82
N ILE A 72 14.59 24.02 11.10
CA ILE A 72 15.60 23.09 11.61
C ILE A 72 15.70 21.94 10.60
N GLU A 73 16.82 21.86 9.89
CA GLU A 73 17.13 20.69 9.06
C GLU A 73 17.45 19.49 9.97
N LEU A 74 16.94 18.32 9.60
CA LEU A 74 17.18 17.06 10.30
C LEU A 74 18.02 16.13 9.44
N ASP A 75 18.81 15.27 10.08
CA ASP A 75 19.60 14.24 9.41
C ASP A 75 18.76 12.95 9.26
N PRO A 76 18.30 12.61 8.03
CA PRO A 76 17.51 11.40 7.81
C PRO A 76 18.37 10.14 7.94
N THR A 77 17.73 9.09 8.43
CA THR A 77 18.25 7.73 8.58
C THR A 77 17.23 6.74 8.04
N PHE A 78 17.71 5.56 7.63
CA PHE A 78 16.91 4.55 6.92
C PHE A 78 16.98 3.21 7.66
N PRO A 79 16.21 3.03 8.74
CA PRO A 79 16.20 1.77 9.49
C PRO A 79 15.60 0.61 8.71
N SER A 80 14.83 0.90 7.66
CA SER A 80 14.35 -0.06 6.68
C SER A 80 14.35 0.59 5.30
N ALA A 81 14.13 -0.19 4.24
CA ALA A 81 14.02 0.34 2.89
C ALA A 81 12.77 1.22 2.69
N THR A 82 11.75 1.07 3.53
CA THR A 82 10.43 1.73 3.42
C THR A 82 10.18 2.74 4.55
N THR A 83 11.17 3.02 5.39
CA THR A 83 11.03 3.89 6.56
C THR A 83 12.14 4.93 6.58
N VAL A 84 11.77 6.20 6.76
CA VAL A 84 12.71 7.31 6.98
C VAL A 84 12.51 7.83 8.39
N MET A 85 13.60 8.03 9.13
CA MET A 85 13.58 8.51 10.51
C MET A 85 14.60 9.60 10.72
N ALA A 86 14.38 10.49 11.67
CA ALA A 86 15.38 11.45 12.08
C ALA A 86 15.26 11.80 13.56
N GLU A 87 16.39 11.94 14.25
CA GLU A 87 16.42 12.45 15.62
C GLU A 87 16.02 13.93 15.64
N VAL A 88 15.31 14.32 16.70
CA VAL A 88 14.73 15.65 16.87
C VAL A 88 15.39 16.32 18.08
N PRO A 89 15.92 17.55 17.94
CA PRO A 89 16.40 18.31 19.08
C PRO A 89 15.24 18.73 19.98
N ALA A 90 15.53 19.18 21.20
CA ALA A 90 14.48 19.71 22.07
C ALA A 90 13.73 20.87 21.39
N LEU A 91 12.42 20.72 21.26
CA LEU A 91 11.54 21.71 20.62
C LEU A 91 10.84 22.58 21.66
N ALA A 92 10.55 23.82 21.28
CA ALA A 92 9.66 24.67 22.04
C ALA A 92 8.20 24.21 21.90
N ASN A 93 7.38 24.50 22.90
CA ASN A 93 5.95 24.23 22.83
C ASN A 93 5.30 25.02 21.69
N GLY A 94 4.26 24.45 21.08
CA GLY A 94 3.47 25.06 20.03
C GLY A 94 3.39 24.21 18.77
N ASP A 95 2.88 24.81 17.71
CA ASP A 95 2.65 24.12 16.43
C ASP A 95 3.94 24.03 15.62
N TRP A 96 4.19 22.84 15.09
CA TRP A 96 5.34 22.49 14.26
C TRP A 96 4.86 21.78 12.99
N SER A 97 5.60 21.99 11.91
CA SER A 97 5.40 21.30 10.64
C SER A 97 6.66 20.52 10.28
N LEU A 98 6.55 19.20 10.14
CA LEU A 98 7.58 18.36 9.53
C LEU A 98 7.40 18.40 8.02
N MET A 99 8.29 19.12 7.34
CA MET A 99 8.40 19.11 5.88
C MET A 99 9.31 17.96 5.46
N TYR A 100 8.87 17.18 4.48
CA TYR A 100 9.66 16.11 3.92
C TYR A 100 9.73 16.17 2.41
N ARG A 101 10.85 15.69 1.88
CA ARG A 101 11.03 15.28 0.50
C ARG A 101 11.75 13.94 0.52
N VAL A 102 11.21 12.95 -0.17
CA VAL A 102 11.84 11.65 -0.36
C VAL A 102 11.84 11.30 -1.85
N VAL A 103 12.69 10.38 -2.27
CA VAL A 103 12.70 9.88 -3.65
C VAL A 103 12.39 8.39 -3.62
N ALA A 104 11.32 7.96 -4.29
CA ALA A 104 10.99 6.55 -4.41
C ALA A 104 12.03 5.81 -5.27
N GLN A 105 12.14 4.49 -5.15
CA GLN A 105 13.06 3.68 -5.98
C GLN A 105 12.85 3.87 -7.50
N ASP A 106 11.64 4.22 -7.93
CA ASP A 106 11.34 4.49 -9.33
C ASP A 106 11.81 5.88 -9.81
N GLY A 107 12.37 6.69 -8.90
CA GLY A 107 12.94 8.00 -9.16
C GLY A 107 11.96 9.17 -8.98
N HIS A 108 10.69 8.92 -8.67
CA HIS A 108 9.74 10.02 -8.44
C HIS A 108 9.95 10.66 -7.06
N PRO A 109 10.02 12.00 -6.98
CA PRO A 109 10.04 12.68 -5.70
C PRO A 109 8.63 12.70 -5.08
N LEU A 110 8.57 12.47 -3.77
CA LEU A 110 7.39 12.70 -2.94
C LEU A 110 7.71 13.81 -1.96
N GLU A 111 6.87 14.83 -1.94
CA GLU A 111 6.98 15.98 -1.04
C GLU A 111 5.71 16.08 -0.21
N GLY A 112 5.83 16.54 1.03
CA GLY A 112 4.68 16.75 1.89
C GLY A 112 5.03 17.42 3.21
N GLN A 113 3.99 17.57 4.02
CA GLN A 113 4.03 18.22 5.31
C GLN A 113 3.17 17.43 6.29
N VAL A 114 3.63 17.34 7.54
CA VAL A 114 2.90 16.76 8.66
C VAL A 114 2.86 17.80 9.76
N ASP A 115 1.67 18.20 10.17
CA ASP A 115 1.49 19.20 11.22
C ASP A 115 1.28 18.50 12.57
N PHE A 116 1.90 19.01 13.63
CA PHE A 116 1.71 18.50 14.98
C PHE A 116 1.99 19.58 16.02
N THR A 117 1.43 19.42 17.21
CA THR A 117 1.64 20.34 18.33
C THR A 117 2.55 19.70 19.35
N VAL A 118 3.60 20.41 19.78
CA VAL A 118 4.46 19.99 20.89
C VAL A 118 3.95 20.63 22.17
N GLU A 119 3.62 19.81 23.16
CA GLU A 119 3.29 20.23 24.51
C GLU A 119 4.29 19.63 25.49
N GLY A 120 5.19 20.44 26.02
CA GLY A 120 5.97 20.07 27.19
C GLY A 120 5.05 19.84 28.38
N ALA A 121 5.39 18.87 29.23
CA ALA A 121 4.65 18.61 30.45
C ALA A 121 4.41 19.92 31.21
N ALA A 122 3.17 20.39 31.25
CA ALA A 122 2.79 21.43 32.19
C ALA A 122 3.23 20.93 33.58
N PRO A 123 3.87 21.77 34.43
CA PRO A 123 4.07 21.38 35.81
C PRO A 123 2.69 20.98 36.33
N SER A 124 2.55 19.70 36.70
CA SER A 124 1.33 19.15 37.24
C SER A 124 0.93 20.07 38.40
N ALA A 125 -0.07 20.94 38.16
CA ALA A 125 -0.61 21.77 39.21
C ALA A 125 -1.18 20.77 40.21
N SER A 126 -0.47 20.61 41.32
CA SER A 126 -0.89 19.80 42.44
C SER A 126 -2.36 20.12 42.70
N ALA A 127 -3.23 19.15 42.42
CA ALA A 127 -4.63 19.21 42.77
C ALA A 127 -4.69 19.30 44.30
N SER A 128 -4.71 20.53 44.81
CA SER A 128 -5.02 20.82 46.20
C SER A 128 -6.44 20.36 46.43
N ALA A 129 -6.59 19.36 47.31
CA ALA A 129 -7.86 18.78 47.67
C ALA A 129 -8.84 19.85 48.18
N SER A 130 -10.10 19.70 47.74
CA SER A 130 -11.32 20.39 48.15
C SER A 130 -11.51 20.46 49.68
N PRO A 131 -12.37 21.36 50.20
CA PRO A 131 -13.66 20.80 50.60
C PRO A 131 -14.89 21.63 50.20
N SER A 132 -15.94 20.88 49.84
CA SER A 132 -17.34 21.27 49.77
C SER A 132 -17.81 22.09 50.98
N THR A 133 -18.56 23.16 50.72
CA THR A 133 -19.75 23.51 51.52
C THR A 133 -20.87 24.00 50.61
N SER A 134 -21.99 23.29 50.66
CA SER A 134 -23.32 23.79 50.29
C SER A 134 -24.15 23.77 51.58
N PRO A 135 -25.03 24.75 51.80
CA PRO A 135 -26.44 24.39 51.62
C PRO A 135 -27.32 25.50 51.00
N THR A 136 -28.23 25.03 50.13
CA THR A 136 -29.69 25.29 50.13
C THR A 136 -30.21 26.72 50.32
N ALA A 137 -30.79 27.26 49.24
CA ALA A 137 -32.14 27.84 49.27
C ALA A 137 -32.80 27.79 47.88
N SER A 138 -33.89 27.01 47.79
CA SER A 138 -34.99 27.16 46.83
C SER A 138 -36.26 26.87 47.65
N PRO A 139 -37.39 27.56 47.43
CA PRO A 139 -38.36 26.98 46.50
C PRO A 139 -39.28 27.99 45.77
N THR A 140 -40.16 27.40 44.94
CA THR A 140 -41.41 27.92 44.35
C THR A 140 -41.27 28.59 42.98
N ALA A 141 -41.68 28.05 41.82
CA ALA A 141 -42.76 27.16 41.33
C ALA A 141 -43.83 27.93 40.51
N SER A 142 -43.87 27.66 39.20
CA SER A 142 -45.05 27.67 38.30
C SER A 142 -44.55 27.34 36.89
N ALA A 143 -44.75 26.15 36.31
CA ALA A 143 -46.00 25.51 35.89
C ALA A 143 -46.68 26.21 34.69
N SER A 144 -46.43 25.69 33.48
CA SER A 144 -47.36 25.55 32.33
C SER A 144 -46.54 24.98 31.16
N ALA A 145 -46.60 23.70 30.79
CA ALA A 145 -47.69 22.96 30.14
C ALA A 145 -48.10 23.57 28.79
N SER A 146 -47.54 23.03 27.70
CA SER A 146 -48.14 23.02 26.35
C SER A 146 -47.38 22.02 25.45
N GLU A 147 -47.87 20.78 25.42
CA GLU A 147 -47.98 19.99 24.18
C GLU A 147 -49.44 20.17 23.68
N PRO A 148 -49.85 19.84 22.43
CA PRO A 148 -49.15 19.03 21.41
C PRO A 148 -49.21 19.64 19.99
N THR A 149 -48.48 19.06 19.03
CA THR A 149 -49.04 18.59 17.75
C THR A 149 -47.95 17.93 16.91
N SER A 150 -48.21 16.68 16.55
CA SER A 150 -47.59 16.00 15.43
C SER A 150 -47.85 16.78 14.14
N ASP A 151 -46.84 16.94 13.31
CA ASP A 151 -47.06 16.98 11.87
C ASP A 151 -45.95 16.21 11.16
N ALA A 152 -46.41 15.34 10.27
CA ALA A 152 -45.63 14.37 9.55
C ALA A 152 -45.06 15.00 8.28
N ALA A 153 -43.76 14.83 8.03
CA ALA A 153 -43.24 14.87 6.67
C ALA A 153 -41.92 14.08 6.57
N SER A 154 -42.07 12.79 6.27
CA SER A 154 -41.09 12.03 5.52
C SER A 154 -40.79 12.75 4.20
N PRO A 155 -39.54 12.74 3.75
CA PRO A 155 -39.32 11.95 2.54
C PRO A 155 -38.16 10.96 2.69
N SER A 156 -38.51 9.69 2.59
CA SER A 156 -37.64 8.67 2.02
C SER A 156 -37.28 9.05 0.58
N PRO A 157 -36.00 9.10 0.19
CA PRO A 157 -35.61 8.59 -1.10
C PRO A 157 -35.49 7.08 -0.97
N SER A 158 -36.57 6.41 -1.37
CA SER A 158 -36.47 5.06 -1.91
C SER A 158 -35.55 5.14 -3.12
N SER A 159 -34.37 4.55 -3.03
CA SER A 159 -33.62 4.11 -4.19
C SER A 159 -33.20 2.68 -3.89
N SER A 160 -34.16 1.81 -4.17
CA SER A 160 -33.93 0.45 -4.63
C SER A 160 -32.81 0.45 -5.65
N VAL A 161 -31.61 0.04 -5.23
CA VAL A 161 -30.65 -0.53 -6.18
C VAL A 161 -30.92 -2.03 -6.16
N THR A 162 -31.65 -2.41 -7.19
CA THR A 162 -31.88 -3.76 -7.69
C THR A 162 -30.71 -4.69 -7.38
N SER A 163 -31.03 -5.81 -6.73
CA SER A 163 -30.27 -7.04 -6.86
C SER A 163 -30.21 -7.43 -8.33
N GLU A 164 -29.07 -7.19 -8.98
CA GLU A 164 -28.61 -8.09 -10.03
C GLU A 164 -27.58 -9.02 -9.40
N ALA A 165 -28.11 -10.13 -8.87
CA ALA A 165 -27.40 -11.39 -9.05
C ALA A 165 -27.35 -11.62 -10.57
N SER A 166 -26.22 -11.28 -11.18
CA SER A 166 -25.84 -11.92 -12.44
C SER A 166 -24.66 -12.83 -12.11
N GLU A 167 -24.99 -14.11 -11.98
CA GLU A 167 -24.04 -15.19 -12.11
C GLU A 167 -23.15 -14.99 -13.36
N ALA A 168 -21.93 -15.50 -13.22
CA ALA A 168 -20.81 -15.38 -14.14
C ALA A 168 -21.08 -15.97 -15.55
N PRO A 169 -20.15 -15.82 -16.50
CA PRO A 169 -19.01 -16.73 -16.40
C PRO A 169 -17.69 -16.00 -16.34
N ALA A 170 -16.79 -16.59 -15.55
CA ALA A 170 -15.36 -16.46 -15.68
C ALA A 170 -14.95 -16.72 -17.15
N GLY A 171 -15.00 -15.68 -17.98
CA GLY A 171 -14.70 -15.76 -19.41
C GLY A 171 -13.22 -15.53 -19.76
N GLY A 172 -12.34 -15.34 -18.77
CA GLY A 172 -10.90 -15.13 -19.00
C GLY A 172 -10.01 -16.34 -18.72
N GLY A 173 -10.50 -17.32 -17.95
CA GLY A 173 -9.71 -18.48 -17.53
C GLY A 173 -9.60 -19.58 -18.59
N TRP A 174 -10.66 -19.80 -19.36
CA TRP A 174 -10.72 -20.85 -20.39
C TRP A 174 -9.93 -20.46 -21.64
N ALA A 175 -9.83 -19.17 -21.96
CA ALA A 175 -8.98 -18.67 -23.03
C ALA A 175 -7.50 -18.95 -22.74
N ARG A 176 -7.09 -18.85 -21.46
CA ARG A 176 -5.71 -19.14 -21.03
C ARG A 176 -5.44 -20.65 -20.89
N LEU A 177 -6.40 -21.45 -20.44
CA LEU A 177 -6.27 -22.91 -20.41
C LEU A 177 -6.28 -23.54 -21.81
N GLY A 178 -7.13 -23.02 -22.72
CA GLY A 178 -7.21 -23.44 -24.11
C GLY A 178 -5.92 -23.15 -24.88
N GLY A 179 -5.32 -21.98 -24.66
CA GLY A 179 -4.04 -21.62 -25.27
C GLY A 179 -2.90 -22.56 -24.90
N VAL A 180 -2.79 -22.95 -23.62
CA VAL A 180 -1.74 -23.88 -23.16
C VAL A 180 -1.95 -25.28 -23.71
N ALA A 181 -3.17 -25.80 -23.72
CA ALA A 181 -3.46 -27.12 -24.29
C ALA A 181 -3.20 -27.18 -25.80
N VAL A 182 -3.54 -26.13 -26.54
CA VAL A 182 -3.28 -26.02 -28.00
C VAL A 182 -1.78 -25.94 -28.28
N LEU A 183 -0.99 -25.22 -27.48
CA LEU A 183 0.46 -25.14 -27.63
C LEU A 183 1.15 -26.46 -27.30
N LEU A 184 0.73 -27.17 -26.25
CA LEU A 184 1.25 -28.50 -25.91
C LEU A 184 0.91 -29.54 -26.98
N ALA A 185 -0.30 -29.49 -27.55
CA ALA A 185 -0.72 -30.34 -28.67
C ALA A 185 0.10 -30.04 -29.94
N ALA A 186 0.30 -28.75 -30.28
CA ALA A 186 1.11 -28.36 -31.43
C ALA A 186 2.58 -28.80 -31.28
N ALA A 187 3.16 -28.65 -30.08
CA ALA A 187 4.52 -29.09 -29.80
C ALA A 187 4.67 -30.62 -29.89
N THR A 188 3.71 -31.39 -29.36
CA THR A 188 3.74 -32.86 -29.48
C THR A 188 3.58 -33.34 -30.92
N VAL A 189 2.68 -32.72 -31.71
CA VAL A 189 2.53 -33.01 -33.14
C VAL A 189 3.80 -32.67 -33.92
N ALA A 190 4.44 -31.53 -33.66
CA ALA A 190 5.70 -31.15 -34.31
C ALA A 190 6.84 -32.14 -33.99
N ILE A 191 6.94 -32.61 -32.74
CA ILE A 191 7.94 -33.60 -32.32
C ILE A 191 7.70 -34.95 -33.01
N LEU A 192 6.45 -35.40 -33.11
CA LEU A 192 6.10 -36.64 -33.80
C LEU A 192 6.34 -36.55 -35.31
N TRP A 193 6.08 -35.39 -35.92
CA TRP A 193 6.32 -35.16 -37.34
C TRP A 193 7.81 -35.13 -37.68
N LEU A 194 8.64 -34.47 -36.85
CA LEU A 194 10.10 -34.51 -36.99
C LEU A 194 10.69 -35.92 -36.81
N ARG A 195 10.09 -36.75 -35.94
CA ARG A 195 10.51 -38.15 -35.76
C ARG A 195 10.15 -39.02 -36.96
N ARG A 196 9.03 -38.76 -37.64
CA ARG A 196 8.61 -39.49 -38.85
C ARG A 196 9.43 -39.10 -40.08
N ARG A 197 9.77 -37.83 -40.23
CA ARG A 197 10.54 -37.33 -41.40
C ARG A 197 11.98 -37.83 -41.48
N GLY A 198 12.51 -38.44 -40.42
CA GLY A 198 13.83 -39.07 -40.40
C GLY A 198 13.87 -40.53 -40.86
N GLY A 199 12.77 -41.09 -41.37
CA GLY A 199 12.63 -42.54 -41.62
C GLY A 199 12.77 -43.04 -43.05
N ASP A 200 12.61 -42.20 -44.08
CA ASP A 200 12.55 -42.69 -45.48
C ASP A 200 13.76 -42.24 -46.31
N GLY A 201 14.79 -43.09 -46.33
CA GLY A 201 15.78 -43.12 -47.41
C GLY A 201 15.41 -44.25 -48.39
N PRO A 202 15.27 -44.00 -49.70
CA PRO A 202 14.75 -44.99 -50.64
C PRO A 202 15.70 -46.16 -50.85
N HIS A 203 15.11 -47.36 -50.87
CA HIS A 203 15.74 -48.61 -51.27
C HIS A 203 16.01 -48.67 -52.78
N GLY A 204 17.23 -49.10 -53.13
CA GLY A 204 17.50 -50.04 -54.23
C GLY A 204 18.37 -49.49 -55.40
N PRO A 205 18.93 -50.36 -56.25
CA PRO A 205 19.31 -51.77 -56.07
C PRO A 205 20.80 -52.04 -56.41
N ALA A 206 21.22 -53.29 -56.16
CA ALA A 206 22.54 -53.83 -56.49
C ALA A 206 22.85 -53.81 -58.00
N SER A 207 24.12 -53.56 -58.34
CA SER A 207 24.74 -53.96 -59.61
C SER A 207 26.15 -54.50 -59.35
N GLN A 208 26.42 -55.65 -59.96
CA GLN A 208 27.65 -56.43 -59.97
C GLN A 208 28.83 -55.65 -60.58
N ASP A 209 30.04 -55.89 -60.06
CA ASP A 209 31.19 -56.43 -60.81
C ASP A 209 32.22 -56.99 -59.82
#